data_AF-A0A9X1U4L9-F1
#
_entry.id   AF-A0A9X1U4L9-F1
#
_cell.length_a   1.000
_cell.length_b   1.000
_cell.length_c   1.000
_cell.angle_alpha   90.00
_cell.angle_beta   90.00
_cell.angle_gamma   90.00
#
_symmetry.space_group_name_H-M   'P 1'
#
loop_
_entity.id
_entity.type
_entity.pdbx_description
1 polymer ?
#
loop_
_entity_poly.entity_id
_entity_poly.type
_entity_poly.pdbx_seq_one_letter_code
_entity_poly.pdbx_strand_id
1 'polypeptide(L)'
;MKSFITTIFIITAFLSCKEGTREAIPIQTEPLAQKEPKTENNIKENDPTIQETKEWILSKLRQYHAYDITKVGGIAGIKETTTKRRFTKFSFLGGELLLSFHEIEKENDGRFELTKREYDATIDIPIGSLKAVVIKKINGTDKCNLEFYSESKNIQWVNHTEKFTEYRTAFGLGFDCNAEPDLEGRLQKAFNFLKTKHNKTFPKNPEPF
;
A
#
# COMPACT_ATOMS: atom_id res chain seq x y z
N MET A 1 -13.15 42.97 25.01
CA MET A 1 -12.28 42.78 26.20
C MET A 1 -12.16 41.29 26.47
N LYS A 2 -11.03 40.67 26.16
CA LYS A 2 -10.72 39.30 26.58
C LYS A 2 -9.42 39.37 27.38
N SER A 3 -9.53 39.00 28.65
CA SER A 3 -8.46 38.94 29.63
C SER A 3 -7.54 37.75 29.31
N PHE A 4 -6.23 37.96 29.24
CA PHE A 4 -5.24 36.88 29.18
C PHE A 4 -4.66 36.68 30.57
N ILE A 5 -4.87 35.48 31.11
CA ILE A 5 -4.24 35.03 32.35
C ILE A 5 -2.83 34.56 31.99
N THR A 6 -1.83 35.28 32.49
CA THR A 6 -0.41 34.91 32.35
C THR A 6 -0.06 33.84 33.38
N THR A 7 0.10 32.60 32.95
CA THR A 7 0.62 31.50 33.78
C THR A 7 2.15 31.57 33.79
N ILE A 8 2.74 31.88 34.94
CA ILE A 8 4.19 31.85 35.18
C ILE A 8 4.57 30.40 35.53
N PHE A 9 5.42 29.76 34.73
CA PHE A 9 6.04 28.49 35.08
C PHE A 9 7.33 28.74 35.87
N ILE A 10 7.33 28.35 37.14
CA ILE A 10 8.52 28.33 37.99
C ILE A 10 9.16 26.94 37.81
N ILE A 11 10.33 26.87 37.17
CA ILE A 11 11.11 25.64 37.07
C ILE A 11 11.99 25.54 38.32
N THR A 12 11.58 24.72 39.28
CA THR A 12 12.43 24.33 40.42
C THR A 12 13.28 23.12 40.04
N ALA A 13 14.56 23.36 39.79
CA ALA A 13 15.57 22.31 39.77
C ALA A 13 16.21 22.19 41.16
N PHE A 14 16.15 21.02 41.78
CA PHE A 14 17.05 20.68 42.89
C PHE A 14 17.67 19.30 42.66
N LEU A 15 18.91 19.32 42.17
CA LEU A 15 19.85 18.22 42.32
C LEU A 15 20.35 18.17 43.76
N SER A 16 20.46 16.95 44.29
CA SER A 16 21.07 16.62 45.57
C SER A 16 22.60 16.59 45.46
N CYS A 17 23.31 17.33 46.30
CA CYS A 17 24.50 16.84 47.00
C CYS A 17 25.00 17.80 48.09
N LYS A 18 25.41 17.18 49.21
CA LYS A 18 26.23 17.60 50.36
C LYS A 18 26.83 19.01 50.42
N GLU A 19 26.57 19.63 51.59
CA GLU A 19 27.42 20.50 52.43
C GLU A 19 28.45 21.42 51.76
N GLY A 20 28.19 22.73 51.87
CA GLY A 20 29.24 23.74 51.82
C GLY A 20 28.80 25.09 51.23
N THR A 21 28.42 26.01 52.13
CA THR A 21 28.43 27.49 51.95
C THR A 21 27.47 28.14 50.94
N ARG A 22 26.60 29.01 51.51
CA ARG A 22 25.64 29.88 50.83
C ARG A 22 26.34 31.02 50.10
N GLU A 23 26.05 31.19 48.80
CA GLU A 23 25.95 32.51 48.16
C GLU A 23 24.75 32.51 47.22
N ALA A 24 23.88 33.52 47.35
CA ALA A 24 22.65 33.67 46.58
C ALA A 24 22.98 34.25 45.20
N ILE A 25 22.66 33.52 44.13
CA ILE A 25 22.86 33.98 42.74
C ILE A 25 21.71 34.93 42.37
N PRO A 26 21.98 36.17 41.94
CA PRO A 26 20.93 37.11 41.54
C PRO A 26 20.28 36.69 40.22
N ILE A 27 18.95 36.77 40.17
CA ILE A 27 18.13 36.44 39.00
C ILE A 27 18.30 37.56 37.97
N GLN A 28 18.98 37.28 36.84
CA GLN A 28 18.95 38.14 35.67
C GLN A 28 17.66 37.88 34.87
N THR A 29 16.87 38.93 34.65
CA THR A 29 15.67 38.87 33.80
C THR A 29 16.05 39.38 32.40
N GLU A 30 16.20 38.48 31.43
CA GLU A 30 16.23 38.87 30.02
C GLU A 30 14.80 39.19 29.54
N PRO A 31 14.58 40.29 28.80
CA PRO A 31 13.30 40.52 28.14
C PRO A 31 13.12 39.52 26.99
N LEU A 32 12.14 38.63 27.12
CA LEU A 32 11.69 37.75 26.04
C LEU A 32 11.31 38.60 24.82
N ALA A 33 12.09 38.48 23.75
CA ALA A 33 11.74 39.03 22.45
C ALA A 33 10.33 38.53 22.05
N GLN A 34 9.43 39.46 21.73
CA GLN A 34 8.12 39.14 21.18
C GLN A 34 8.31 38.35 19.90
N LYS A 35 8.06 37.05 19.98
CA LYS A 35 7.95 36.18 18.82
C LYS A 35 6.65 36.56 18.11
N GLU A 36 6.77 37.13 16.92
CA GLU A 36 5.62 37.36 16.04
C GLU A 36 4.77 36.09 15.97
N PRO A 37 3.43 36.20 15.99
CA PRO A 37 2.57 35.03 15.88
C PRO A 37 2.84 34.40 14.51
N LYS A 38 3.55 33.26 14.51
CA LYS A 38 3.59 32.36 13.38
C LYS A 38 2.13 32.04 13.06
N THR A 39 1.70 32.47 11.88
CA THR A 39 0.42 32.14 11.30
C THR A 39 0.15 30.66 11.55
N GLU A 40 -0.95 30.36 12.25
CA GLU A 40 -1.49 29.01 12.33
C GLU A 40 -1.75 28.55 10.90
N ASN A 41 -0.78 27.82 10.35
CA ASN A 41 -1.05 26.96 9.22
C ASN A 41 -2.11 25.98 9.72
N ASN A 42 -3.35 26.17 9.28
CA ASN A 42 -4.43 25.20 9.42
C ASN A 42 -3.88 23.82 9.03
N ILE A 43 -3.50 23.02 10.02
CA ILE A 43 -3.19 21.62 9.82
C ILE A 43 -4.52 21.00 9.40
N LYS A 44 -4.68 20.69 8.12
CA LYS A 44 -5.73 19.78 7.66
C LYS A 44 -5.40 18.40 8.23
N GLU A 45 -5.71 18.23 9.51
CA GLU A 45 -5.76 16.95 10.17
C GLU A 45 -6.97 16.23 9.57
N ASN A 46 -6.73 15.25 8.68
CA ASN A 46 -7.61 14.08 8.39
C ASN A 46 -7.30 13.35 7.07
N ASP A 47 -6.28 13.74 6.29
CA ASP A 47 -5.84 12.90 5.17
C ASP A 47 -4.87 11.81 5.68
N PRO A 48 -5.08 10.52 5.33
CA PRO A 48 -4.17 9.46 5.73
C PRO A 48 -2.77 9.69 5.14
N THR A 49 -1.76 9.28 5.87
CA THR A 49 -0.37 9.28 5.40
C THR A 49 -0.14 8.22 4.31
N ILE A 50 0.99 8.32 3.60
CA ILE A 50 1.42 7.30 2.62
C ILE A 50 1.55 5.94 3.30
N GLN A 51 2.13 5.92 4.51
CA GLN A 51 2.38 4.68 5.22
C GLN A 51 1.07 4.03 5.70
N GLU A 52 0.17 4.80 6.31
CA GLU A 52 -1.16 4.30 6.72
C GLU A 52 -1.96 3.77 5.54
N THR A 53 -1.90 4.46 4.38
CA THR A 53 -2.58 3.99 3.16
C THR A 53 -1.99 2.66 2.67
N LYS A 54 -0.66 2.53 2.66
CA LYS A 54 0.04 1.29 2.28
C LYS A 54 -0.36 0.14 3.23
N GLU A 55 -0.30 0.38 4.53
CA GLU A 55 -0.64 -0.63 5.55
C GLU A 55 -2.10 -1.06 5.47
N TRP A 56 -3.02 -0.12 5.23
CA TRP A 56 -4.42 -0.42 5.03
C TRP A 56 -4.65 -1.31 3.80
N ILE A 57 -4.04 -0.99 2.64
CA ILE A 57 -4.11 -1.83 1.44
C ILE A 57 -3.57 -3.23 1.75
N LEU A 58 -2.39 -3.33 2.36
CA LEU A 58 -1.78 -4.62 2.69
C LEU A 58 -2.65 -5.44 3.65
N SER A 59 -3.29 -4.80 4.62
CA SER A 59 -4.27 -5.43 5.52
C SER A 59 -5.43 -6.05 4.73
N LYS A 60 -6.00 -5.32 3.78
CA LYS A 60 -7.08 -5.83 2.92
C LYS A 60 -6.62 -6.99 2.03
N LEU A 61 -5.46 -6.88 1.38
CA LEU A 61 -4.93 -7.96 0.54
C LEU A 61 -4.66 -9.24 1.34
N ARG A 62 -4.21 -9.13 2.60
CA ARG A 62 -4.00 -10.27 3.51
C ARG A 62 -5.30 -10.87 4.03
N GLN A 63 -6.24 -10.03 4.45
CA GLN A 63 -7.53 -10.45 5.02
C GLN A 63 -8.33 -11.31 4.04
N TYR A 64 -8.32 -10.94 2.76
CA TYR A 64 -9.17 -11.60 1.76
C TYR A 64 -8.52 -12.80 1.08
N HIS A 65 -7.46 -13.35 1.68
CA HIS A 65 -6.78 -14.58 1.26
C HIS A 65 -6.60 -14.62 -0.25
N ALA A 66 -5.99 -13.58 -0.81
CA ALA A 66 -6.01 -13.42 -2.26
C ALA A 66 -5.59 -14.72 -2.95
N TYR A 67 -6.43 -15.19 -3.85
CA TYR A 67 -6.26 -16.44 -4.54
C TYR A 67 -6.73 -16.24 -5.97
N ASP A 68 -6.00 -16.79 -6.91
CA ASP A 68 -6.43 -16.80 -8.30
C ASP A 68 -6.67 -18.25 -8.71
N ILE A 69 -7.88 -18.54 -9.19
CA ILE A 69 -8.18 -19.78 -9.88
C ILE A 69 -8.63 -19.36 -11.28
N THR A 70 -7.72 -19.49 -12.24
CA THR A 70 -8.06 -19.31 -13.65
C THR A 70 -8.29 -20.69 -14.27
N LYS A 71 -9.47 -20.92 -14.85
CA LYS A 71 -9.78 -22.11 -15.67
C LYS A 71 -9.94 -21.67 -17.12
N VAL A 72 -9.15 -22.25 -18.02
CA VAL A 72 -9.22 -21.99 -19.46
C VAL A 72 -9.61 -23.29 -20.18
N GLY A 73 -10.77 -23.28 -20.87
CA GLY A 73 -11.24 -24.37 -21.74
C GLY A 73 -12.36 -25.26 -21.16
N GLY A 74 -13.22 -25.81 -22.05
CA GLY A 74 -14.20 -26.85 -21.71
C GLY A 74 -15.36 -27.07 -22.70
N ILE A 75 -15.09 -27.62 -23.89
CA ILE A 75 -16.05 -28.47 -24.64
C ILE A 75 -15.40 -29.87 -24.70
N ALA A 76 -16.19 -30.93 -24.54
CA ALA A 76 -15.71 -32.31 -24.40
C ALA A 76 -14.58 -32.66 -25.41
N GLY A 77 -13.39 -33.01 -24.89
CA GLY A 77 -12.20 -33.38 -25.68
C GLY A 77 -11.11 -32.31 -25.79
N ILE A 78 -11.28 -31.13 -25.20
CA ILE A 78 -10.27 -30.05 -25.21
C ILE A 78 -9.47 -30.05 -23.90
N LYS A 79 -8.15 -29.85 -24.02
CA LYS A 79 -7.23 -29.61 -22.90
C LYS A 79 -7.74 -28.46 -22.01
N GLU A 80 -7.89 -28.74 -20.73
CA GLU A 80 -8.25 -27.78 -19.69
C GLU A 80 -7.00 -27.44 -18.87
N THR A 81 -6.65 -26.15 -18.84
CA THR A 81 -5.60 -25.68 -17.92
C THR A 81 -6.25 -24.97 -16.74
N THR A 82 -5.95 -25.45 -15.54
CA THR A 82 -6.30 -24.82 -14.27
C THR A 82 -5.05 -24.27 -13.64
N THR A 83 -5.03 -22.96 -13.39
CA THR A 83 -3.97 -22.29 -12.66
C THR A 83 -4.47 -21.89 -11.28
N LYS A 84 -3.73 -22.23 -10.24
CA LYS A 84 -3.99 -21.82 -8.85
C LYS A 84 -2.82 -21.04 -8.28
N ARG A 85 -3.07 -19.81 -7.84
CA ARG A 85 -2.07 -18.96 -7.17
C ARG A 85 -2.34 -18.90 -5.67
N ARG A 86 -1.32 -19.13 -4.86
CA ARG A 86 -1.33 -18.93 -3.41
C ARG A 86 -0.35 -17.83 -3.06
N PHE A 87 -0.87 -16.66 -2.70
CA PHE A 87 -0.04 -15.53 -2.31
C PHE A 87 0.58 -15.77 -0.93
N THR A 88 1.89 -15.57 -0.86
CA THR A 88 2.71 -15.78 0.32
C THR A 88 3.13 -14.45 0.97
N LYS A 89 3.21 -13.37 0.18
CA LYS A 89 3.62 -12.06 0.68
C LYS A 89 3.01 -10.91 -0.13
N PHE A 90 2.65 -9.85 0.59
CA PHE A 90 2.27 -8.55 0.07
C PHE A 90 3.15 -7.48 0.74
N SER A 91 3.78 -6.63 -0.06
CA SER A 91 4.59 -5.51 0.43
C SER A 91 4.62 -4.36 -0.54
N PHE A 92 4.97 -3.17 -0.05
CA PHE A 92 5.36 -2.05 -0.90
C PHE A 92 6.87 -1.87 -0.83
N LEU A 93 7.51 -1.66 -1.99
CA LEU A 93 8.90 -1.24 -2.09
C LEU A 93 8.96 0.00 -2.98
N GLY A 94 9.40 1.12 -2.41
CA GLY A 94 9.34 2.40 -3.12
C GLY A 94 7.91 2.74 -3.60
N GLY A 95 7.76 2.87 -4.92
CA GLY A 95 6.51 3.15 -5.63
C GLY A 95 5.78 1.93 -6.18
N GLU A 96 6.20 0.72 -5.80
CA GLU A 96 5.69 -0.54 -6.35
C GLU A 96 4.95 -1.34 -5.28
N LEU A 97 3.86 -2.00 -5.69
CA LEU A 97 3.23 -3.07 -4.92
C LEU A 97 3.84 -4.40 -5.39
N LEU A 98 4.48 -5.11 -4.48
CA LEU A 98 5.12 -6.41 -4.71
C LEU A 98 4.25 -7.53 -4.15
N LEU A 99 3.97 -8.52 -4.99
CA LEU A 99 3.19 -9.71 -4.67
C LEU A 99 4.07 -10.93 -4.87
N SER A 100 4.22 -11.77 -3.85
CA SER A 100 4.89 -13.08 -3.99
C SER A 100 3.85 -14.18 -3.86
N PHE A 101 3.95 -15.20 -4.72
CA PHE A 101 3.03 -16.33 -4.70
C PHE A 101 3.68 -17.61 -5.21
N HIS A 102 3.11 -18.72 -4.78
CA HIS A 102 3.35 -20.03 -5.34
C HIS A 102 2.22 -20.35 -6.32
N GLU A 103 2.56 -20.64 -7.57
CA GLU A 103 1.62 -21.01 -8.62
C GLU A 103 1.67 -22.52 -8.89
N ILE A 104 0.49 -23.12 -8.99
CA ILE A 104 0.30 -24.50 -9.40
C ILE A 104 -0.53 -24.48 -10.68
N GLU A 105 0.07 -24.93 -11.77
CA GLU A 105 -0.61 -25.09 -13.06
C GLU A 105 -0.85 -26.57 -13.32
N LYS A 106 -2.09 -26.91 -13.67
CA LYS A 106 -2.51 -28.26 -14.03
C LYS A 106 -3.12 -28.27 -15.41
N GLU A 107 -2.66 -29.15 -16.27
CA GLU A 107 -3.29 -29.43 -17.57
C GLU A 107 -4.01 -30.78 -17.48
N ASN A 108 -5.27 -30.83 -17.89
CA ASN A 108 -6.09 -32.04 -17.92
C ASN A 108 -6.71 -32.23 -19.31
N ASP A 109 -7.00 -33.46 -19.73
CA ASP A 109 -7.71 -33.77 -20.99
C ASP A 109 -9.21 -34.08 -20.80
N GLY A 110 -9.75 -33.71 -19.64
CA GLY A 110 -11.11 -34.03 -19.22
C GLY A 110 -11.26 -35.39 -18.54
N ARG A 111 -10.23 -36.25 -18.52
CA ARG A 111 -10.23 -37.53 -17.80
C ARG A 111 -8.99 -37.72 -16.90
N PHE A 112 -7.84 -37.20 -17.28
CA PHE A 112 -6.58 -37.37 -16.57
C PHE A 112 -5.80 -36.05 -16.43
N GLU A 113 -4.98 -35.96 -15.38
CA GLU A 113 -3.95 -34.91 -15.24
C GLU A 113 -2.79 -35.24 -16.17
N LEU A 114 -2.57 -34.39 -17.18
CA LEU A 114 -1.50 -34.53 -18.15
C LEU A 114 -0.18 -33.99 -17.59
N THR A 115 -0.24 -32.81 -16.97
CA THR A 115 0.95 -32.15 -16.41
C THR A 115 0.59 -31.36 -15.16
N LYS A 116 1.54 -31.31 -14.23
CA LYS A 116 1.51 -30.42 -13.07
C LYS A 116 2.82 -29.65 -13.01
N ARG A 117 2.74 -28.32 -13.00
CA ARG A 117 3.87 -27.42 -12.84
C ARG A 117 3.68 -26.61 -11.56
N GLU A 118 4.76 -26.44 -10.82
CA GLU A 118 4.78 -25.67 -9.58
C GLU A 118 5.94 -24.69 -9.66
N TYR A 119 5.68 -23.42 -9.36
CA TYR A 119 6.74 -22.42 -9.37
C TYR A 119 6.46 -21.26 -8.43
N ASP A 120 7.56 -20.67 -7.96
CA ASP A 120 7.53 -19.45 -7.17
C ASP A 120 7.69 -18.25 -8.09
N ALA A 121 6.82 -17.26 -7.91
CA ALA A 121 6.80 -16.06 -8.73
C ALA A 121 6.58 -14.79 -7.91
N THR A 122 7.04 -13.67 -8.48
CA THR A 122 6.73 -12.33 -8.01
C THR A 122 6.04 -11.51 -9.09
N ILE A 123 5.20 -10.59 -8.66
CA ILE A 123 4.60 -9.57 -9.51
C ILE A 123 4.84 -8.19 -8.90
N ASP A 124 5.36 -7.30 -9.73
CA ASP A 124 5.68 -5.94 -9.36
C ASP A 124 4.74 -4.99 -10.12
N ILE A 125 3.93 -4.24 -9.36
CA ILE A 125 2.91 -3.34 -9.90
C ILE A 125 3.35 -1.89 -9.65
N PRO A 126 3.79 -1.17 -10.69
CA PRO A 126 4.23 0.21 -10.57
C PRO A 126 3.05 1.18 -10.38
N ILE A 127 2.81 1.60 -9.14
CA ILE A 127 1.62 2.39 -8.74
C ILE A 127 1.51 3.72 -9.50
N GLY A 128 2.63 4.40 -9.74
CA GLY A 128 2.67 5.66 -10.49
C GLY A 128 2.13 5.57 -11.92
N SER A 129 2.16 4.37 -12.50
CA SER A 129 1.79 4.10 -13.89
C SER A 129 0.42 3.44 -14.06
N LEU A 130 -0.27 3.12 -12.95
CA LEU A 130 -1.59 2.52 -13.01
C LEU A 130 -2.56 3.45 -13.72
N LYS A 131 -3.20 2.96 -14.77
CA LYS A 131 -4.34 3.60 -15.41
C LYS A 131 -5.59 3.49 -14.54
N ALA A 132 -5.85 2.29 -13.99
CA ALA A 132 -7.03 2.01 -13.20
C ALA A 132 -6.80 0.84 -12.23
N VAL A 133 -7.61 0.82 -11.16
CA VAL A 133 -7.78 -0.32 -10.26
C VAL A 133 -9.29 -0.59 -10.20
N VAL A 134 -9.73 -1.81 -10.52
CA VAL A 134 -11.15 -2.14 -10.67
C VAL A 134 -11.46 -3.41 -9.89
N ILE A 135 -12.65 -3.51 -9.31
CA ILE A 135 -13.11 -4.76 -8.70
C ILE A 135 -14.23 -5.33 -9.57
N LYS A 136 -14.01 -6.52 -10.12
CA LYS A 136 -15.03 -7.22 -10.90
C LYS A 136 -15.60 -8.38 -10.10
N LYS A 137 -16.90 -8.36 -9.84
CA LYS A 137 -17.59 -9.51 -9.24
C LYS A 137 -17.62 -10.67 -10.23
N ILE A 138 -17.31 -11.86 -9.75
CA ILE A 138 -17.42 -13.09 -10.52
C ILE A 138 -18.87 -13.54 -10.43
N ASN A 139 -19.56 -13.54 -11.57
CA ASN A 139 -20.99 -13.86 -11.65
C ASN A 139 -21.32 -15.19 -10.98
N GLY A 140 -22.38 -15.18 -10.15
CA GLY A 140 -22.83 -16.37 -9.42
C GLY A 140 -21.96 -16.77 -8.23
N THR A 141 -21.03 -15.90 -7.79
CA THR A 141 -20.16 -16.17 -6.63
C THR A 141 -20.02 -14.95 -5.72
N ASP A 142 -19.48 -15.20 -4.52
CA ASP A 142 -19.14 -14.18 -3.52
C ASP A 142 -17.72 -13.62 -3.71
N LYS A 143 -17.13 -13.90 -4.87
CA LYS A 143 -15.74 -13.67 -5.19
C LYS A 143 -15.63 -12.51 -6.16
N CYS A 144 -14.56 -11.74 -6.04
CA CYS A 144 -14.22 -10.68 -6.97
C CYS A 144 -12.77 -10.79 -7.44
N ASN A 145 -12.49 -10.13 -8.55
CA ASN A 145 -11.14 -9.93 -9.07
C ASN A 145 -10.75 -8.45 -8.89
N LEU A 146 -9.71 -8.17 -8.11
CA LEU A 146 -9.06 -6.87 -8.03
C LEU A 146 -8.08 -6.78 -9.21
N GLU A 147 -8.43 -5.98 -10.20
CA GLU A 147 -7.69 -5.85 -11.43
C GLU A 147 -6.91 -4.54 -11.47
N PHE A 148 -5.62 -4.65 -11.72
CA PHE A 148 -4.69 -3.55 -11.94
C PHE A 148 -4.48 -3.39 -13.44
N TYR A 149 -4.66 -2.17 -13.94
CA TYR A 149 -4.42 -1.82 -15.34
C TYR A 149 -3.36 -0.75 -15.42
N SER A 150 -2.39 -0.93 -16.32
CA SER A 150 -1.36 0.05 -16.65
C SER A 150 -1.56 0.60 -18.07
N GLU A 151 -1.05 1.81 -18.31
CA GLU A 151 -0.98 2.44 -19.63
C GLU A 151 0.01 1.74 -20.57
N SER A 152 0.98 1.01 -20.02
CA SER A 152 2.05 0.34 -20.76
C SER A 152 2.37 -1.04 -20.19
N LYS A 153 3.13 -1.85 -20.92
CA LYS A 153 3.60 -3.17 -20.44
C LYS A 153 4.71 -2.97 -19.40
N ASN A 154 4.34 -2.72 -18.16
CA ASN A 154 5.27 -2.46 -17.07
C ASN A 154 4.89 -3.13 -15.75
N ILE A 155 3.78 -3.88 -15.70
CA ILE A 155 3.55 -4.84 -14.62
C ILE A 155 4.49 -6.01 -14.89
N GLN A 156 5.48 -6.19 -14.03
CA GLN A 156 6.51 -7.20 -14.19
C GLN A 156 6.08 -8.47 -13.48
N TRP A 157 6.12 -9.59 -14.19
CA TRP A 157 5.95 -10.93 -13.63
C TRP A 157 7.28 -11.64 -13.73
N VAL A 158 7.80 -12.16 -12.62
CA VAL A 158 9.05 -12.93 -12.59
C VAL A 158 8.73 -14.35 -12.11
N ASN A 159 8.99 -15.34 -12.96
CA ASN A 159 8.97 -16.74 -12.55
C ASN A 159 10.39 -17.13 -12.14
N HIS A 160 10.60 -17.40 -10.85
CA HIS A 160 11.92 -17.71 -10.30
C HIS A 160 12.36 -19.15 -10.59
N THR A 161 11.41 -20.08 -10.71
CA THR A 161 11.67 -21.49 -11.01
C THR A 161 12.13 -21.66 -12.44
N GLU A 162 11.39 -21.08 -13.39
CA GLU A 162 11.67 -21.18 -14.83
C GLU A 162 12.59 -20.05 -15.34
N LYS A 163 12.96 -19.10 -14.46
CA LYS A 163 13.89 -17.99 -14.74
C LYS A 163 13.50 -17.14 -15.94
N PHE A 164 12.21 -16.81 -16.06
CA PHE A 164 11.73 -15.87 -17.08
C PHE A 164 11.05 -14.66 -16.45
N THR A 165 10.99 -13.59 -17.23
CA THR A 165 10.29 -12.36 -16.89
C THR A 165 9.32 -12.00 -18.01
N GLU A 166 8.10 -11.64 -17.65
CA GLU A 166 7.06 -11.18 -18.56
C GLU A 166 6.57 -9.79 -18.14
N TYR A 167 6.25 -8.94 -19.12
CA TYR A 167 5.69 -7.62 -18.88
C TYR A 167 4.26 -7.53 -19.40
N ARG A 168 3.34 -7.15 -18.51
CA ARG A 168 1.90 -7.13 -18.75
C ARG A 168 1.32 -5.72 -18.61
N THR A 169 0.19 -5.49 -19.27
CA THR A 169 -0.61 -4.26 -19.10
C THR A 169 -1.68 -4.42 -18.02
N ALA A 170 -1.95 -5.66 -17.59
CA ALA A 170 -2.96 -5.93 -16.60
C ALA A 170 -2.57 -7.13 -15.72
N PHE A 171 -3.02 -7.10 -14.47
CA PHE A 171 -2.94 -8.22 -13.55
C PHE A 171 -4.18 -8.27 -12.66
N GLY A 172 -4.72 -9.46 -12.44
CA GLY A 172 -5.89 -9.70 -11.62
C GLY A 172 -5.52 -10.47 -10.35
N LEU A 173 -6.16 -10.10 -9.24
CA LEU A 173 -6.04 -10.76 -7.97
C LEU A 173 -7.43 -11.14 -7.45
N GLY A 174 -7.76 -12.44 -7.43
CA GLY A 174 -9.03 -12.90 -6.86
C GLY A 174 -9.06 -12.76 -5.33
N PHE A 175 -10.21 -12.37 -4.78
CA PHE A 175 -10.42 -12.20 -3.33
C PHE A 175 -11.91 -12.29 -2.96
N ASP A 176 -12.20 -12.54 -1.68
CA ASP A 176 -13.58 -12.57 -1.14
C ASP A 176 -14.13 -11.14 -0.96
N CYS A 177 -15.14 -10.74 -1.73
CA CYS A 177 -15.60 -9.34 -1.74
C CYS A 177 -16.95 -9.07 -1.06
N ASN A 178 -17.62 -10.10 -0.56
CA ASN A 178 -18.94 -9.97 0.06
C ASN A 178 -18.93 -9.38 1.48
N ALA A 179 -17.79 -9.00 2.05
CA ALA A 179 -17.72 -8.50 3.42
C ALA A 179 -17.87 -6.97 3.54
N GLU A 180 -17.55 -6.20 2.49
CA GLU A 180 -17.46 -4.74 2.56
C GLU A 180 -18.03 -4.08 1.28
N PRO A 181 -19.25 -3.51 1.31
CA PRO A 181 -19.94 -3.03 0.10
C PRO A 181 -19.25 -1.84 -0.60
N ASP A 182 -18.45 -1.06 0.11
CA ASP A 182 -17.72 0.11 -0.40
C ASP A 182 -16.21 -0.16 -0.60
N LEU A 183 -15.79 -1.42 -0.52
CA LEU A 183 -14.38 -1.83 -0.61
C LEU A 183 -13.74 -1.39 -1.93
N GLU A 184 -14.47 -1.49 -3.04
CA GLU A 184 -13.99 -1.03 -4.35
C GLU A 184 -13.64 0.45 -4.34
N GLY A 185 -14.59 1.30 -3.90
CA GLY A 185 -14.38 2.74 -3.85
C GLY A 185 -13.22 3.12 -2.93
N ARG A 186 -13.07 2.43 -1.78
CA ARG A 186 -11.96 2.67 -0.86
C ARG A 186 -10.61 2.22 -1.43
N LEU A 187 -10.53 1.06 -2.07
CA LEU A 187 -9.29 0.60 -2.73
C LEU A 187 -8.90 1.53 -3.88
N GLN A 188 -9.85 1.92 -4.73
CA GLN A 188 -9.63 2.89 -5.80
C GLN A 188 -9.09 4.22 -5.25
N LYS A 189 -9.74 4.77 -4.21
CA LYS A 189 -9.29 6.00 -3.55
C LYS A 189 -7.88 5.86 -2.98
N ALA A 190 -7.58 4.75 -2.33
CA ALA A 190 -6.26 4.48 -1.74
C ALA A 190 -5.16 4.38 -2.80
N PHE A 191 -5.37 3.63 -3.89
CA PHE A 191 -4.40 3.54 -4.98
C PHE A 191 -4.22 4.87 -5.73
N ASN A 192 -5.31 5.61 -5.96
CA ASN A 192 -5.24 6.94 -6.57
C ASN A 192 -4.48 7.94 -5.69
N PHE A 193 -4.66 7.87 -4.37
CA PHE A 193 -3.88 8.66 -3.42
C PHE A 193 -2.38 8.34 -3.53
N LEU A 194 -2.00 7.06 -3.50
CA LEU A 194 -0.61 6.64 -3.64
C LEU A 194 -0.01 7.05 -5.00
N LYS A 195 -0.74 6.88 -6.09
CA LYS A 195 -0.34 7.33 -7.45
C LYS A 195 -0.08 8.83 -7.47
N THR A 196 -0.99 9.63 -6.90
CA THR A 196 -0.87 11.10 -6.84
C THR A 196 0.36 11.51 -6.05
N LYS A 197 0.63 10.86 -4.91
CA LYS A 197 1.82 11.15 -4.10
C LYS A 197 3.10 10.76 -4.83
N HIS A 198 3.14 9.59 -5.47
CA HIS A 198 4.29 9.13 -6.24
C HIS A 198 4.62 10.09 -7.40
N ASN A 199 3.63 10.49 -8.19
CA ASN A 199 3.83 11.38 -9.35
C ASN A 199 4.24 12.81 -8.94
N LYS A 200 3.92 13.24 -7.72
CA LYS A 200 4.43 14.51 -7.16
C LYS A 200 5.90 14.41 -6.77
N THR A 201 6.32 13.27 -6.25
CA THR A 201 7.72 13.02 -5.85
C THR A 201 8.62 12.76 -7.07
N PHE A 202 8.08 12.11 -8.10
CA PHE A 202 8.79 11.74 -9.32
C PHE A 202 7.98 12.18 -10.57
N PRO A 203 7.97 13.48 -10.89
CA PRO A 203 7.23 13.97 -12.05
C PRO A 203 7.82 13.39 -13.35
N LYS A 204 6.95 12.90 -14.25
CA LYS A 204 7.36 12.34 -15.55
C LYS A 204 8.10 13.36 -16.43
N ASN A 205 7.82 14.66 -16.25
CA ASN A 205 8.53 15.77 -16.85
C ASN A 205 8.85 16.78 -15.73
N PRO A 206 10.09 16.86 -15.22
CA PRO A 206 10.45 17.92 -14.29
C PRO A 206 10.27 19.28 -14.99
N GLU A 207 9.66 20.26 -14.31
CA GLU A 207 9.63 21.62 -14.84
C GLU A 207 11.08 22.09 -15.08
N PRO A 208 11.38 22.71 -16.22
CA PRO A 208 12.69 23.33 -16.42
C PRO A 208 12.86 24.45 -15.38
N PHE A 209 14.00 24.41 -14.68
CA PHE A 209 14.44 25.47 -13.76
C PHE A 209 14.65 26.80 -14.48
#